data_AF-A0A2D8CC90-F1
#
_entry.id   AF-A0A2D8CC90-F1
#
_cell.length_a   1.000
_cell.length_b   1.000
_cell.length_c   1.000
_cell.angle_alpha   90.00
_cell.angle_beta   90.00
_cell.angle_gamma   90.00
#
_symmetry.space_group_name_H-M   'P 1'
#
loop_
_entity.id
_entity.type
_entity.pdbx_description
1 polymer ?
#
loop_
_entity_poly.entity_id
_entity_poly.type
_entity_poly.pdbx_seq_one_letter_code
_entity_poly.pdbx_strand_id
1 'polypeptide(L)'
;MYFIEKTVEFDKWLRKLKDLRAKAKILFRIQKLEIDEHFGDCKPVGEGIHELRIDYAKGYRIYFKEREGKIIILLVGGEKSTQQKNKGNLEKDKKVKNGNIKI
;
A
#
# COMPACT_ATOMS: atom_id res chain seq x y z
N MET A 1 9.43 -16.23 -3.48
CA MET A 1 8.33 -15.56 -4.19
C MET A 1 7.20 -15.36 -3.21
N TYR A 2 6.68 -14.13 -3.09
CA TYR A 2 5.49 -13.86 -2.28
C TYR A 2 4.23 -13.93 -3.13
N PHE A 3 3.07 -14.23 -2.52
CA PHE A 3 1.78 -13.96 -3.17
C PHE A 3 1.29 -12.57 -2.80
N ILE A 4 0.89 -11.76 -3.78
CA ILE A 4 0.33 -10.43 -3.53
C ILE A 4 -1.18 -10.49 -3.48
N GLU A 5 -1.76 -10.08 -2.35
CA GLU A 5 -3.19 -9.79 -2.21
C GLU A 5 -3.39 -8.28 -2.09
N LYS A 6 -4.34 -7.72 -2.85
CA LYS A 6 -4.65 -6.29 -2.83
C LYS A 6 -6.03 -6.07 -2.24
N THR A 7 -6.13 -5.11 -1.33
CA THR A 7 -7.44 -4.66 -0.85
C THR A 7 -8.21 -3.94 -1.95
N VAL A 8 -9.53 -3.88 -1.76
CA VAL A 8 -10.43 -3.12 -2.64
C VAL A 8 -10.08 -1.62 -2.61
N GLU A 9 -9.62 -1.12 -1.47
CA GLU A 9 -9.17 0.26 -1.25
C GLU A 9 -7.96 0.60 -2.12
N PHE A 10 -6.94 -0.27 -2.13
CA PHE A 10 -5.77 -0.13 -2.98
C PHE A 10 -6.16 -0.15 -4.46
N ASP A 11 -6.96 -1.14 -4.89
CA ASP A 11 -7.36 -1.25 -6.29
C ASP A 11 -8.19 -0.04 -6.75
N LYS A 12 -9.11 0.46 -5.91
CA LYS A 12 -9.87 1.70 -6.18
C LYS A 12 -8.95 2.92 -6.30
N TRP A 13 -7.96 3.04 -5.41
CA TRP A 13 -7.00 4.14 -5.46
C TRP A 13 -6.15 4.09 -6.74
N LEU A 14 -5.62 2.91 -7.07
CA LEU A 14 -4.76 2.72 -8.25
C LEU A 14 -5.51 2.97 -9.57
N ARG A 15 -6.81 2.66 -9.61
CA ARG A 15 -7.69 2.99 -10.76
C ARG A 15 -7.91 4.49 -10.92
N LYS A 16 -7.96 5.26 -9.83
CA LYS A 16 -8.18 6.70 -9.83
C LYS A 16 -6.90 7.53 -10.05
N LEU A 17 -5.72 6.91 -9.88
CA LEU A 17 -4.44 7.57 -10.08
C LEU A 17 -4.26 7.97 -11.56
N LYS A 18 -4.34 9.27 -11.83
CA LYS A 18 -4.19 9.85 -13.18
C LYS A 18 -2.75 9.81 -13.70
N ASP A 19 -1.78 9.79 -12.80
CA ASP A 19 -0.36 9.73 -13.14
C ASP A 19 0.03 8.31 -13.58
N LEU A 20 0.07 8.09 -14.89
CA LEU A 20 0.40 6.80 -15.50
C LEU A 20 1.83 6.35 -15.19
N ARG A 21 2.78 7.28 -15.06
CA ARG A 21 4.17 6.95 -14.73
C ARG A 21 4.30 6.52 -13.28
N ALA A 22 3.60 7.20 -12.37
CA ALA A 22 3.51 6.76 -10.98
C ALA A 22 2.88 5.37 -10.89
N LYS A 23 1.77 5.14 -11.61
CA LYS A 23 1.08 3.84 -11.65
C LYS A 23 2.02 2.71 -12.11
N ALA A 24 2.77 2.94 -13.19
CA ALA A 24 3.75 1.97 -13.70
C ALA A 24 4.86 1.68 -12.68
N LYS A 25 5.42 2.71 -12.03
CA LYS A 25 6.46 2.54 -11.00
C LYS A 25 5.96 1.78 -9.78
N ILE A 26 4.72 2.04 -9.35
CA ILE A 26 4.05 1.32 -8.26
C ILE A 26 3.87 -0.15 -8.60
N LEU A 27 3.30 -0.44 -9.77
CA LEU A 27 3.10 -1.83 -10.23
C LEU A 27 4.42 -2.58 -10.38
N PHE A 28 5.43 -1.94 -10.97
CA PHE A 28 6.76 -2.52 -11.09
C PHE A 28 7.39 -2.83 -9.73
N ARG A 29 7.22 -1.93 -8.74
CA ARG A 29 7.73 -2.18 -7.39
C ARG A 29 7.02 -3.34 -6.71
N ILE A 30 5.70 -3.48 -6.88
CA ILE A 30 4.94 -4.62 -6.36
C ILE A 30 5.40 -5.93 -7.03
N GLN A 31 5.62 -5.92 -8.35
CA GLN A 31 6.11 -7.07 -9.08
C GLN A 31 7.51 -7.49 -8.60
N LYS A 32 8.39 -6.53 -8.31
CA LYS A 32 9.72 -6.81 -7.73
C LYS A 32 9.62 -7.42 -6.34
N LEU A 33 8.65 -6.99 -5.53
CA LEU A 33 8.39 -7.59 -4.23
C LEU A 33 7.86 -9.04 -4.37
N GLU A 34 6.95 -9.27 -5.33
CA GLU A 34 6.35 -10.57 -5.60
C GLU A 34 7.39 -11.60 -6.07
N ILE A 35 8.13 -11.26 -7.12
CA ILE A 35 9.00 -12.20 -7.85
C ILE A 35 10.39 -12.27 -7.22
N ASP A 36 11.00 -11.12 -6.94
CA ASP A 36 12.42 -11.02 -6.55
C ASP A 36 12.59 -10.91 -5.02
N GLU A 37 11.50 -10.92 -4.25
CA GLU A 37 11.50 -10.67 -2.80
C GLU A 37 12.20 -9.35 -2.41
N HIS A 38 12.23 -8.39 -3.35
CA HIS A 38 13.01 -7.18 -3.18
C HIS A 38 12.16 -6.04 -2.60
N PHE A 39 12.28 -5.86 -1.29
CA PHE A 39 11.54 -4.84 -0.54
C PHE A 39 12.04 -3.40 -0.81
N GLY A 40 13.27 -3.18 -1.27
CA GLY A 40 13.83 -1.83 -1.47
C GLY A 40 13.78 -0.95 -0.21
N ASP A 41 13.45 0.35 -0.34
CA ASP A 41 13.24 1.25 0.82
C ASP A 41 11.92 0.93 1.53
N CYS A 42 12.02 0.07 2.54
CA CYS A 42 10.92 -0.43 3.35
C CYS A 42 11.21 -0.17 4.83
N LYS A 43 10.19 0.28 5.58
CA LYS A 43 10.31 0.52 7.03
C LYS A 43 9.09 -0.02 7.80
N PRO A 44 9.28 -0.66 8.96
CA PRO A 44 8.16 -0.96 9.84
C PRO A 44 7.55 0.34 10.37
N VAL A 45 6.21 0.41 10.42
CA VAL A 45 5.47 1.55 10.97
C VAL A 45 4.59 1.18 12.17
N GLY A 46 4.68 -0.07 12.63
CA GLY A 46 3.97 -0.60 13.80
C GLY A 46 2.84 -1.56 13.45
N GLU A 47 2.35 -2.34 14.43
CA GLU A 47 1.21 -3.26 14.28
C GLU A 47 1.35 -4.29 13.13
N GLY A 48 2.60 -4.68 12.82
CA GLY A 48 2.94 -5.58 11.71
C GLY A 48 2.84 -4.93 10.33
N ILE A 49 2.61 -3.62 10.25
CA ILE A 49 2.53 -2.85 9.00
C ILE A 49 3.91 -2.35 8.60
N HIS A 50 4.19 -2.46 7.31
CA HIS A 50 5.37 -1.93 6.66
C HIS A 50 4.99 -0.86 5.65
N GLU A 51 5.84 0.15 5.52
CA GLU A 51 5.76 1.23 4.54
C GLU A 51 6.84 1.04 3.49
N LEU A 52 6.43 0.82 2.24
CA LEU A 52 7.28 0.77 1.06
C LEU A 52 7.33 2.14 0.39
N ARG A 53 8.50 2.76 0.36
CA ARG A 53 8.71 4.09 -0.19
C ARG A 53 9.12 4.01 -1.65
N ILE A 54 8.41 4.79 -2.47
CA ILE A 54 8.68 4.95 -3.88
C ILE A 54 9.00 6.42 -4.11
N ASP A 55 10.29 6.67 -4.30
CA ASP A 55 10.81 8.01 -4.60
C ASP A 55 10.49 8.37 -6.06
N TYR A 56 9.27 8.88 -6.25
CA TYR A 56 8.79 9.39 -7.52
C TYR A 56 7.77 10.50 -7.29
N ALA A 57 7.98 11.63 -7.97
CA ALA A 57 7.11 12.80 -7.95
C ALA A 57 6.75 13.24 -6.51
N LYS A 58 5.51 13.01 -6.07
CA LYS A 58 5.00 13.45 -4.76
C LYS A 58 5.49 12.58 -3.59
N GLY A 59 6.24 11.50 -3.88
CA GLY A 59 6.62 10.48 -2.92
C GLY A 59 5.44 9.58 -2.58
N TYR A 60 5.38 8.40 -3.20
CA TYR A 60 4.32 7.42 -2.95
C TYR A 60 4.76 6.42 -1.87
N ARG A 61 3.83 6.02 -1.01
CA ARG A 61 4.05 5.06 0.08
C ARG A 61 3.01 3.97 0.02
N ILE A 62 3.43 2.73 -0.18
CA ILE A 62 2.53 1.57 -0.14
C ILE A 62 2.59 0.97 1.26
N TYR A 63 1.44 0.81 1.91
CA TYR A 63 1.35 0.15 3.19
C TYR A 63 0.93 -1.30 2.99
N PHE A 64 1.63 -2.23 3.62
CA PHE A 64 1.33 -3.65 3.52
C PHE A 64 1.57 -4.39 4.83
N LYS A 65 0.99 -5.57 4.96
CA LYS A 65 1.32 -6.56 5.98
C LYS A 65 1.85 -7.82 5.32
N GLU A 66 2.80 -8.47 5.96
CA GLU A 66 3.20 -9.82 5.60
C GLU A 66 2.41 -10.80 6.47
N ARG A 67 1.88 -11.85 5.86
CA ARG A 67 1.16 -12.91 6.55
C ARG A 67 1.27 -14.22 5.79
N GLU A 68 1.79 -15.26 6.44
CA GLU A 68 1.81 -16.64 5.91
C GLU A 68 2.42 -16.73 4.49
N GLY A 69 3.52 -16.00 4.24
CA GLY A 69 4.16 -15.96 2.91
C GLY A 69 3.40 -15.14 1.86
N LYS A 70 2.42 -14.34 2.29
CA LYS A 70 1.68 -13.39 1.46
C LYS A 70 1.96 -11.96 1.86
N ILE A 71 1.95 -11.06 0.88
CA ILE A 71 1.94 -9.61 1.10
C ILE A 71 0.53 -9.10 0.84
N ILE A 72 -0.09 -8.56 1.89
CA ILE A 72 -1.41 -7.95 1.83
C ILE A 72 -1.22 -6.43 1.70
N ILE A 73 -1.46 -5.90 0.51
CA ILE A 73 -1.36 -4.47 0.20
C ILE A 73 -2.63 -3.75 0.67
N LEU A 74 -2.48 -2.86 1.64
CA LEU A 74 -3.58 -2.20 2.33
C LEU A 74 -4.04 -0.92 1.64
N LEU A 75 -3.11 0.01 1.39
CA LEU A 75 -3.40 1.32 0.79
C LEU A 75 -2.13 2.01 0.30
N VAL A 76 -2.29 3.12 -0.43
CA VAL A 76 -1.19 4.03 -0.78
C VAL A 76 -1.40 5.40 -0.13
N GLY A 77 -0.39 5.89 0.58
CA GLY A 77 -0.29 7.27 1.04
C GLY A 77 0.56 8.08 0.09
N GLY A 78 0.04 9.20 -0.42
CA GLY A 78 0.79 10.02 -1.38
C GLY A 78 -0.09 10.92 -2.22
N GLU A 79 -0.83 11.82 -1.58
CA GLU A 79 -1.46 12.94 -2.27
C GLU A 79 -1.44 14.18 -1.36
N LYS A 80 -0.28 14.85 -1.26
CA LYS A 80 -0.20 16.15 -0.57
C LYS A 80 -0.67 17.33 -1.45
N SER A 81 -1.51 17.10 -2.46
CA SER A 81 -2.13 18.19 -3.22
C SER A 81 -3.52 17.87 -3.77
N THR A 82 -4.45 17.57 -2.87
CA THR A 82 -5.79 18.16 -2.97
C THR A 82 -6.30 18.41 -1.56
N GLN A 83 -6.07 19.62 -1.07
CA GLN A 83 -6.65 20.09 0.17
C GLN A 83 -8.15 20.31 -0.05
N GLN A 84 -8.93 19.23 0.10
CA GLN A 84 -10.28 19.16 0.68
C GLN A 84 -10.94 17.82 0.30
N LYS A 85 -11.45 17.11 1.31
CA LYS A 85 -12.19 15.83 1.22
C LYS A 85 -11.37 14.57 0.94
N ASN A 86 -10.51 14.21 1.89
CA ASN A 86 -10.75 13.04 2.74
C ASN A 86 -9.47 12.76 3.52
N LYS A 87 -9.49 13.07 4.82
CA LYS A 87 -8.55 12.47 5.75
C LYS A 87 -8.82 10.95 5.72
N GLY A 88 -8.02 10.22 4.93
CA GLY A 88 -7.89 8.78 5.03
C GLY A 88 -7.20 8.50 6.35
N ASN A 89 -8.00 8.50 7.42
CA ASN A 89 -7.55 8.28 8.77
C ASN A 89 -6.85 6.92 8.84
N LEU A 90 -5.53 6.94 9.06
CA LEU A 90 -4.82 5.80 9.67
C LEU A 90 -5.49 5.37 10.99
N GLU A 91 -6.27 6.27 11.61
CA GLU A 91 -7.11 5.99 12.78
C GLU A 91 -8.46 5.29 12.48
N LYS A 92 -8.94 5.28 11.23
CA LYS A 92 -10.17 4.54 10.89
C LYS A 92 -9.91 3.04 10.73
N ASP A 93 -8.69 2.65 10.37
CA ASP A 93 -8.28 1.24 10.33
C ASP A 93 -7.95 0.67 11.71
N LYS A 94 -7.65 1.52 12.71
CA LYS A 94 -7.67 1.11 14.14
C LYS A 94 -9.07 0.70 14.62
N LYS A 95 -10.12 0.98 13.83
CA LYS A 95 -11.50 0.53 14.05
C LYS A 95 -11.90 -0.63 13.13
N VAL A 96 -10.97 -1.36 12.52
CA VAL A 96 -11.20 -2.76 12.16
C VAL A 96 -11.17 -3.58 13.46
N LYS A 97 -12.25 -3.39 14.22
CA LYS A 97 -12.54 -4.03 15.50
C LYS A 97 -12.61 -5.55 15.32
N ASN A 98 -11.90 -6.29 16.17
CA ASN A 98 -12.38 -7.46 16.94
C ASN A 98 -13.48 -8.39 16.37
N GLY A 99 -13.57 -8.59 15.07
CA GLY A 99 -14.61 -9.43 14.52
C GLY A 99 -14.46 -9.56 13.02
N ASN A 100 -14.02 -10.74 12.60
CA ASN A 100 -14.11 -11.22 11.22
C ASN A 100 -13.38 -10.36 10.18
N ILE A 101 -12.04 -10.36 10.24
CA ILE A 101 -11.32 -10.63 9.00
C ILE A 101 -11.40 -12.14 8.83
N LYS A 102 -12.38 -12.61 8.05
CA LYS A 102 -12.36 -13.99 7.53
C LYS A 102 -11.24 -14.06 6.48
N ILE A 103 -10.05 -14.31 7.01
CA ILE A 103 -9.05 -15.23 6.49
C ILE A 103 -9.58 -16.66 6.47
#